data_AF-A0A5K1H296-F1
#
_entry.id   AF-A0A5K1H296-F1
#
_cell.length_a   1.000
_cell.length_b   1.000
_cell.length_c   1.000
_cell.angle_alpha   90.00
_cell.angle_beta   90.00
_cell.angle_gamma   90.00
#
_symmetry.space_group_name_H-M   'P 1'
#
loop_
_entity.id
_entity.type
_entity.pdbx_description
1 polymer ?
#
loop_
_entity_poly.entity_id
_entity_poly.type
_entity_poly.pdbx_seq_one_letter_code
_entity_poly.pdbx_strand_id
1 'polypeptide(L)' 'QDFDVVWCSGSIGEKIFRPWMAFMEEKGCQFLKSRRITDFSLNEETGKISELICGDETFLVDAIVFAVGVTELQHVIAA' A
#
# COMPACT_ATOMS: atom_id res chain seq x y z
N GLN A 1 -34.71 3.31 13.90
CA GLN A 1 -33.30 3.60 13.57
C GLN A 1 -33.01 2.80 12.32
N ASP A 2 -32.97 3.47 11.16
CA ASP A 2 -32.82 2.79 9.88
C ASP A 2 -31.35 2.49 9.63
N PHE A 3 -31.05 1.20 9.51
CA PHE A 3 -29.73 0.68 9.21
C PHE A 3 -29.62 0.51 7.69
N ASP A 4 -29.25 1.58 7.00
CA ASP A 4 -29.22 1.65 5.53
C ASP A 4 -27.86 1.17 4.98
N VAL A 5 -27.69 -0.15 4.93
CA VAL A 5 -26.52 -0.78 4.30
C VAL A 5 -26.96 -1.84 3.31
N VAL A 6 -26.30 -1.86 2.15
CA VAL A 6 -26.51 -2.88 1.12
C VAL A 6 -25.30 -3.80 1.10
N TRP A 7 -25.55 -5.09 1.23
CA TRP A 7 -24.52 -6.12 1.19
C TRP A 7 -24.42 -6.70 -0.21
N CYS A 8 -23.20 -6.93 -0.70
CA CYS A 8 -23.02 -7.68 -1.93
C CYS A 8 -23.45 -9.15 -1.74
N SER A 9 -24.05 -9.75 -2.77
CA SER A 9 -24.35 -11.18 -2.77
C SER A 9 -23.07 -11.99 -3.00
N GLY A 10 -22.50 -12.52 -1.92
CA GLY A 10 -21.29 -13.34 -1.93
C GLY A 10 -20.10 -12.70 -1.24
N SER A 11 -18.90 -13.21 -1.49
CA SER A 11 -17.67 -12.72 -0.87
C SER A 11 -17.30 -11.31 -1.34
N ILE A 12 -17.03 -10.41 -0.41
CA ILE A 12 -16.47 -9.07 -0.68
C ILE A 12 -15.18 -9.16 -1.51
N GLY A 13 -14.35 -10.16 -1.22
CA GLY A 13 -13.12 -10.43 -1.97
C GLY A 13 -13.39 -10.69 -3.45
N GLU A 14 -14.40 -11.52 -3.74
CA GLU A 14 -14.79 -11.84 -5.12
C GLU A 14 -15.55 -10.71 -5.81
N LYS A 15 -16.42 -10.03 -5.07
CA LYS A 15 -17.36 -9.06 -5.66
C LYS A 15 -16.81 -7.64 -5.75
N ILE A 16 -15.85 -7.28 -4.90
CA ILE A 16 -15.34 -5.91 -4.80
C ILE A 16 -13.82 -5.90 -5.05
N PHE A 17 -13.03 -6.60 -4.24
CA PHE A 17 -11.57 -6.46 -4.31
C PHE A 17 -10.97 -7.03 -5.60
N ARG A 18 -11.35 -8.25 -6.02
CA ARG A 18 -10.80 -8.85 -7.24
C ARG A 18 -11.11 -8.04 -8.50
N PRO A 19 -12.36 -7.61 -8.77
CA PRO A 19 -12.65 -6.77 -9.93
C PRO A 19 -11.88 -5.44 -9.90
N TRP A 20 -11.76 -4.82 -8.72
CA TRP A 20 -11.03 -3.57 -8.57
C TRP A 20 -9.53 -3.73 -8.84
N MET A 21 -8.91 -4.79 -8.30
CA MET A 21 -7.51 -5.12 -8.58
C MET A 21 -7.26 -5.37 -10.06
N ALA A 22 -8.10 -6.18 -10.71
CA ALA A 22 -7.98 -6.46 -12.14
C ALA A 22 -8.09 -5.19 -12.99
N PHE A 23 -9.01 -4.27 -12.65
CA PHE A 23 -9.11 -2.97 -13.30
C PHE A 23 -7.85 -2.14 -13.12
N MET A 24 -7.27 -2.09 -11.92
CA MET A 24 -6.02 -1.35 -11.67
C MET A 24 -4.84 -1.96 -12.43
N GLU A 25 -4.75 -3.29 -12.51
CA GLU A 25 -3.73 -3.99 -13.31
C GLU A 25 -3.85 -3.63 -14.80
N GLU A 26 -5.07 -3.60 -15.36
CA GLU A 26 -5.31 -3.15 -16.74
C GLU A 26 -4.85 -1.70 -16.98
N LYS A 27 -4.92 -0.84 -15.95
CA LYS A 27 -4.41 0.53 -15.99
C LYS A 27 -2.90 0.65 -15.72
N GLY A 28 -2.19 -0.47 -15.63
CA GLY A 28 -0.74 -0.51 -15.46
C GLY A 28 -0.27 -0.49 -14.00
N CYS A 29 -1.17 -0.64 -13.03
CA CYS A 29 -0.78 -0.81 -11.64
C CYS A 29 -0.12 -2.19 -11.45
N GLN A 30 1.01 -2.23 -10.74
CA GLN A 30 1.72 -3.48 -10.44
C GLN A 30 1.51 -3.85 -8.98
N PHE A 31 0.90 -5.01 -8.73
CA PHE A 31 0.73 -5.55 -7.38
C PHE A 31 1.89 -6.46 -7.01
N LEU A 32 2.74 -5.96 -6.12
CA LEU A 32 3.86 -6.70 -5.56
C LEU A 32 3.44 -7.38 -4.26
N LYS A 33 3.36 -8.71 -4.25
CA LYS A 33 2.92 -9.51 -3.09
C LYS A 33 4.11 -9.95 -2.25
N SER A 34 3.84 -10.26 -0.98
CA SER A 34 4.82 -10.84 -0.04
C SER A 34 6.07 -9.99 0.19
N ARG A 35 5.97 -8.67 0.01
CA ARG A 35 7.03 -7.70 0.32
C ARG A 35 6.60 -6.87 1.52
N ARG A 36 7.40 -6.89 2.58
CA ARG A 36 7.21 -6.04 3.76
C ARG A 36 8.22 -4.89 3.67
N ILE A 37 7.71 -3.67 3.79
CA ILE A 37 8.54 -2.48 3.89
C ILE A 37 9.27 -2.54 5.23
N THR A 38 10.59 -2.38 5.18
CA THR A 38 11.45 -2.42 6.35
C THR A 38 12.00 -1.04 6.71
N ASP A 39 12.22 -0.18 5.73
CA ASP A 39 12.77 1.16 5.95
C ASP A 39 12.56 2.09 4.73
N PHE A 40 12.96 3.36 4.85
CA PHE A 40 12.98 4.38 3.81
C PHE A 40 14.30 5.14 3.82
N SER A 41 14.74 5.62 2.66
CA SER A 41 15.85 6.59 2.60
C SER A 41 15.33 7.98 2.27
N LEU A 42 15.90 8.96 2.97
CA LEU A 42 15.61 10.37 2.76
C LEU A 42 16.70 10.99 1.88
N ASN A 43 16.28 11.83 0.94
CA ASN A 43 17.18 12.73 0.25
C ASN A 43 17.66 13.81 1.23
N GLU A 44 18.96 13.89 1.49
CA GLU A 44 19.54 14.78 2.51
C GLU A 44 19.30 16.27 2.23
N GLU A 45 19.22 16.67 0.96
CA GLU A 45 19.06 18.08 0.57
C GLU A 45 17.61 18.56 0.75
N THR A 46 16.64 17.68 0.44
CA THR A 46 15.21 18.05 0.40
C THR A 46 14.43 17.53 1.60
N GLY A 47 14.97 16.57 2.35
CA GLY A 47 14.29 15.87 3.45
C GLY A 47 13.13 14.98 3.01
N LYS A 48 12.96 14.74 1.70
CA LYS A 48 11.89 13.91 1.15
C LYS A 48 12.33 12.45 1.07
N ILE A 49 11.37 11.53 1.16
CA ILE A 49 11.63 10.11 0.88
C ILE A 49 11.97 9.97 -0.61
N SER A 50 13.11 9.36 -0.91
CA SER A 50 13.58 9.06 -2.26
C SER A 50 13.59 7.57 -2.57
N GLU A 51 13.70 6.73 -1.54
CA GLU A 51 13.81 5.28 -1.70
C GLU A 51 12.97 4.52 -0.67
N LEU A 52 12.40 3.40 -1.11
CA LEU A 52 11.65 2.45 -0.32
C LEU A 52 12.46 1.16 -0.19
N ILE A 53 12.63 0.65 1.02
CA ILE A 53 13.40 -0.57 1.30
C ILE A 53 12.45 -1.68 1.74
N CYS A 54 12.54 -2.82 1.06
CA CYS A 54 11.78 -4.05 1.33
C CYS A 54 12.76 -5.20 1.59
N GLY A 55 13.29 -5.30 2.81
CA GLY A 55 14.36 -6.25 3.12
C GLY A 55 15.63 -5.89 2.34
N ASP A 56 16.03 -6.76 1.42
CA ASP A 56 17.23 -6.56 0.58
C ASP A 56 16.92 -5.85 -0.77
N GLU A 57 15.65 -5.56 -1.06
CA GLU A 57 15.21 -4.88 -2.29
C GLU A 57 15.00 -3.37 -2.03
N THR A 58 15.53 -2.51 -2.92
CA THR A 58 15.33 -1.05 -2.87
C THR A 58 14.60 -0.56 -4.13
N PHE A 59 13.64 0.34 -3.93
CA PHE A 59 12.85 0.96 -5.00
C PHE A 59 12.98 2.48 -4.95
N LEU A 60 13.37 3.09 -6.06
CA LEU A 60 13.33 4.54 -6.24
C LEU A 60 11.88 4.99 -6.41
N VAL A 61 11.49 6.05 -5.69
CA VAL A 61 10.11 6.54 -5.69
C VAL A 61 10.06 8.07 -5.65
N ASP A 62 9.12 8.62 -6.40
CA ASP A 62 8.85 10.07 -6.37
C ASP A 62 7.85 10.45 -5.26
N ALA A 63 6.97 9.52 -4.89
CA ALA A 63 5.91 9.72 -3.91
C ALA A 63 5.50 8.38 -3.26
N ILE A 64 5.01 8.46 -2.02
CA ILE A 64 4.52 7.31 -1.25
C ILE A 64 3.16 7.66 -0.63
N VAL A 65 2.24 6.69 -0.68
CA VAL A 65 0.95 6.75 0.04
C VAL A 65 0.90 5.59 1.03
N PHE A 66 0.80 5.91 2.32
CA PHE A 66 0.69 4.91 3.39
C PHE A 66 -0.76 4.51 3.62
N ALA A 67 -1.14 3.33 3.12
CA ALA A 67 -2.44 2.71 3.39
C ALA A 67 -2.34 1.65 4.51
N VAL A 68 -1.62 1.98 5.59
CA VAL A 68 -1.39 1.11 6.75
C VAL A 68 -1.80 1.79 8.05
N GLY A 69 -2.01 1.01 9.11
CA GLY A 69 -2.26 1.55 10.45
C GLY A 69 -1.04 2.28 11.01
N VAL A 70 -1.26 3.30 11.85
CA VAL A 70 -0.19 4.12 12.45
C VAL A 70 0.84 3.29 13.23
N THR A 71 0.38 2.24 13.92
CA THR A 71 1.26 1.33 14.68
C THR A 71 2.24 0.61 13.78
N GLU A 72 1.80 0.12 12.62
CA GLU A 72 2.69 -0.53 11.66
C GLU A 72 3.68 0.46 11.06
N LEU A 73 3.24 1.68 10.75
CA LEU A 73 4.14 2.73 10.26
C LEU A 73 5.22 3.10 11.28
N GLN A 74 4.86 3.18 12.56
CA GLN A 74 5.81 3.44 13.64
C GLN A 74 6.89 2.34 13.74
N HIS A 75 6.54 1.07 13.52
CA HIS A 75 7.53 -0.02 13.51
C HIS A 75 8.55 0.13 12.36
N VAL A 76 8.18 0.75 11.25
CA VAL A 76 9.08 0.97 10.11
C VAL A 76 9.96 2.19 10.35
N ILE A 77 9.42 3.27 10.92
CA ILE A 77 10.17 4.52 11.12
C ILE A 77 11.10 4.47 12.36
N ALA A 78 10.77 3.65 13.36
CA ALA A 78 11.55 3.54 14.60
C ALA A 78 12.64 2.46 14.56
N ALA A 79 12.78 1.75 13.43
CA ALA A 79 13.84 0.77 13.18
C ALA A 79 15.16 1.48 12.81
#